data_AF-A0A9X3DI55-F1
#
_entry.id   AF-A0A9X3DI55-F1
#
_cell.length_a   1.000
_cell.length_b   1.000
_cell.length_c   1.000
_cell.angle_alpha   90.00
_cell.angle_beta   90.00
_cell.angle_gamma   90.00
#
_symmetry.space_group_name_H-M   'P 1'
#
loop_
_entity.id
_entity.type
_entity.pdbx_description
1 polymer ?
#
loop_
_entity_poly.entity_id
_entity_poly.type
_entity_poly.pdbx_seq_one_letter_code
_entity_poly.pdbx_strand_id
1 'polypeptide(L)'
;MSEKKLSGSIALTKLKHVIMEKKGQSGMIKGLFIPIDANLLVEKDGAVYMSVNVNFKPEQDKYGQNGFISKTTDTKIWKELDDAGKEAAKELSPILGNIKDWEGSSNDTAGSAAPGVVKEDDDLPF
;
A
#
# COMPACT_ATOMS: atom_id res chain seq x y z
N MET A 1 18.76 -16.35 -19.46
CA MET A 1 17.35 -16.45 -19.02
C MET A 1 16.63 -15.21 -19.52
N SER A 2 15.48 -15.34 -20.19
CA SER A 2 14.70 -14.17 -20.63
C SER A 2 14.02 -13.54 -19.42
N GLU A 3 14.34 -12.30 -19.10
CA GLU A 3 13.66 -11.54 -18.04
C GLU A 3 12.22 -11.24 -18.45
N LYS A 4 11.26 -11.61 -17.61
CA LYS A 4 9.85 -11.28 -17.81
C LYS A 4 9.52 -9.99 -17.07
N LYS A 5 9.16 -8.93 -17.80
CA LYS A 5 8.85 -7.61 -17.23
C LYS A 5 7.35 -7.51 -16.92
N LEU A 6 7.02 -7.43 -15.63
CA LEU A 6 5.66 -7.16 -15.16
C LEU A 6 5.55 -5.71 -14.72
N SER A 7 4.46 -5.05 -15.09
CA SER A 7 4.16 -3.67 -14.68
C SER A 7 3.01 -3.68 -13.69
N GLY A 8 3.08 -2.83 -12.67
CA GLY A 8 2.01 -2.67 -11.69
C GLY A 8 2.15 -1.35 -10.94
N SER A 9 1.03 -0.93 -10.35
CA SER A 9 0.95 0.28 -9.53
C SER A 9 0.49 -0.10 -8.12
N ILE A 10 1.02 0.60 -7.11
CA ILE A 10 0.63 0.43 -5.71
C ILE A 10 -0.15 1.67 -5.28
N ALA A 11 -1.42 1.49 -4.92
CA ALA A 11 -2.24 2.57 -4.36
C ALA A 11 -1.92 2.76 -2.88
N LEU A 12 -1.04 3.72 -2.57
CA LEU A 12 -0.65 4.05 -1.20
C LEU A 12 -1.84 4.55 -0.35
N THR A 13 -2.88 5.06 -0.99
CA THR A 13 -4.13 5.48 -0.32
C THR A 13 -4.98 4.32 0.19
N LYS A 14 -4.65 3.08 -0.12
CA LYS A 14 -5.29 1.90 0.49
C LYS A 14 -4.71 1.55 1.85
N LEU A 15 -3.57 2.14 2.21
CA LEU A 15 -3.00 2.07 3.55
C LEU A 15 -3.75 3.03 4.48
N LYS A 16 -3.65 2.83 5.79
CA LYS A 16 -4.08 3.85 6.75
C LYS A 16 -3.18 5.06 6.57
N HIS A 17 -3.75 6.17 6.11
CA HIS A 17 -3.00 7.36 5.74
C HIS A 17 -3.80 8.61 6.03
N VAL A 18 -3.08 9.73 6.15
CA VAL A 18 -3.66 11.07 6.18
C VAL A 18 -2.97 11.89 5.11
N ILE A 19 -3.77 12.59 4.30
CA ILE A 19 -3.23 13.58 3.37
C ILE A 19 -3.18 14.90 4.13
N MET A 20 -1.99 15.46 4.27
CA MET A 20 -1.78 16.71 4.99
C MET A 20 -1.02 17.69 4.10
N GLU A 21 -1.31 18.97 4.24
CA GLU A 21 -0.52 20.04 3.63
C GLU A 21 0.34 20.66 4.70
N LYS A 22 1.66 20.64 4.50
CA LYS A 22 2.61 21.20 5.46
C LYS A 22 3.48 22.24 4.78
N LYS A 23 3.84 23.29 5.52
CA LYS A 23 4.74 24.33 5.03
C LYS A 23 6.14 23.74 4.76
N GLY A 24 6.49 23.61 3.49
CA GLY A 24 7.82 23.30 3.03
C GLY A 24 8.64 24.56 2.75
N GLN A 25 9.91 24.37 2.39
CA GLN A 25 10.84 25.46 2.08
C GLN A 25 10.37 26.34 0.90
N SER A 26 9.57 25.79 -0.02
CA SER A 26 9.11 26.46 -1.24
C SER A 26 7.61 26.79 -1.25
N GLY A 27 6.88 26.55 -0.16
CA GLY A 27 5.42 26.74 -0.08
C GLY A 27 4.70 25.60 0.66
N MET A 28 3.37 25.60 0.65
CA MET A 28 2.58 24.48 1.19
C MET A 28 2.78 23.25 0.30
N ILE A 29 3.24 22.15 0.89
CA ILE A 29 3.50 20.88 0.21
C ILE A 29 2.45 19.89 0.67
N LYS A 30 1.72 19.32 -0.29
CA LYS A 30 0.81 18.21 -0.05
C LYS A 30 1.61 16.92 0.13
N GLY A 31 1.55 16.37 1.34
CA GLY A 31 2.19 15.13 1.73
C GLY A 31 1.18 14.03 2.03
N LEU A 32 1.68 12.80 2.02
CA LEU A 32 0.98 11.62 2.47
C LEU A 32 1.67 11.12 3.74
N PHE A 33 0.96 11.14 4.86
CA PHE A 33 1.45 10.60 6.13
C PHE A 33 0.93 9.18 6.29
N ILE A 34 1.85 8.21 6.42
CA ILE A 34 1.53 6.80 6.63
C ILE A 34 2.15 6.41 7.99
N PRO A 35 1.34 6.23 9.04
CA PRO A 35 1.86 5.79 10.33
C PRO A 35 2.42 4.36 10.21
N ILE A 36 3.62 4.15 10.74
CA ILE A 36 4.38 2.89 10.61
C ILE A 36 3.66 1.77 11.39
N ASP A 37 3.35 2.02 12.66
CA ASP A 37 2.69 1.04 13.53
C ASP A 37 1.27 0.71 13.06
N ALA A 38 0.49 1.72 12.68
CA ALA A 38 -0.89 1.53 12.22
C ALA A 38 -0.99 0.70 10.93
N ASN A 39 0.08 0.64 10.15
CA ASN A 39 0.17 -0.15 8.92
C ASN A 39 1.03 -1.41 9.08
N LEU A 40 1.56 -1.70 10.28
CA LEU A 40 2.45 -2.83 10.53
C LEU A 40 3.66 -2.84 9.57
N LEU A 41 4.22 -1.65 9.31
CA LEU A 41 5.43 -1.50 8.50
C LEU A 41 6.66 -1.86 9.34
N VAL A 42 7.70 -2.37 8.69
CA VAL A 42 8.92 -2.83 9.37
C VAL A 42 10.04 -1.84 9.11
N GLU A 43 10.59 -1.26 10.17
CA GLU A 43 11.85 -0.52 10.06
C GLU A 43 13.04 -1.45 10.15
N LYS A 44 13.93 -1.38 9.15
CA LYS A 44 15.17 -2.13 9.13
C LYS A 44 16.24 -1.30 8.44
N ASP A 45 17.45 -1.27 9.00
CA ASP A 45 18.62 -0.63 8.38
C ASP A 45 18.39 0.86 7.98
N GLY A 46 17.54 1.58 8.74
CA GLY A 46 17.18 2.97 8.45
C GLY A 46 16.18 3.17 7.32
N ALA A 47 15.58 2.09 6.81
CA ALA A 47 14.53 2.10 5.80
C ALA A 47 13.22 1.50 6.32
N VAL A 48 12.10 2.05 5.86
CA VAL A 48 10.75 1.54 6.17
C VAL A 48 10.33 0.58 5.06
N TYR A 49 10.05 -0.67 5.42
CA TYR A 49 9.65 -1.72 4.50
C TYR A 49 8.18 -2.08 4.68
N MET A 50 7.51 -2.28 3.53
CA MET A 50 6.18 -2.86 3.47
C MET A 50 6.28 -4.27 2.90
N SER A 51 5.79 -5.26 3.65
CA SER A 51 5.66 -6.62 3.13
C SER A 51 4.52 -6.68 2.11
N VAL A 52 4.80 -7.24 0.94
CA VAL A 52 3.83 -7.44 -0.14
C VAL A 52 3.90 -8.85 -0.67
N ASN A 53 2.77 -9.36 -1.13
CA ASN A 53 2.69 -10.60 -1.87
C ASN A 53 2.24 -10.30 -3.31
N VAL A 54 2.93 -10.93 -4.25
CA VAL A 54 2.71 -10.78 -5.69
C VAL A 54 2.07 -12.07 -6.18
N ASN A 55 0.77 -12.03 -6.43
CA ASN A 55 0.03 -13.15 -6.99
C ASN A 55 -0.01 -12.99 -8.50
N PHE A 56 0.83 -13.74 -9.22
CA PHE A 56 0.88 -13.74 -10.68
C PHE A 56 0.23 -15.00 -11.25
N LYS A 57 -0.57 -14.83 -12.29
CA LYS A 57 -1.11 -15.88 -13.13
C LYS A 57 -0.71 -15.64 -14.60
N PRO A 58 -0.27 -16.68 -15.32
CA PRO A 58 0.10 -16.55 -16.72
C PRO A 58 -1.09 -16.19 -17.62
N GLU A 59 -2.29 -16.62 -17.25
CA GLU A 59 -3.54 -16.26 -17.93
C GLU A 59 -4.10 -14.94 -17.41
N GLN A 60 -4.54 -14.07 -18.32
CA GLN A 60 -5.21 -12.82 -17.98
C GLN A 60 -6.63 -13.09 -17.46
N ASP A 61 -7.05 -12.34 -16.45
CA ASP A 61 -8.42 -12.35 -15.98
C ASP A 61 -9.36 -11.57 -16.93
N LYS A 62 -10.65 -11.51 -16.57
CA LYS A 62 -11.69 -10.81 -17.35
C LYS A 62 -11.45 -9.29 -17.48
N TYR A 63 -10.52 -8.73 -16.71
CA TYR A 63 -10.12 -7.33 -16.72
C TYR A 63 -8.75 -7.11 -17.39
N GLY A 64 -8.19 -8.16 -18.00
CA GLY A 64 -6.90 -8.12 -18.68
C GLY A 64 -5.71 -8.10 -17.72
N GLN A 65 -5.91 -8.40 -16.44
CA GLN A 65 -4.87 -8.36 -15.42
C GLN A 65 -4.24 -9.73 -15.29
N ASN A 66 -2.92 -9.77 -15.07
CA ASN A 66 -2.16 -11.00 -14.86
C ASN A 66 -1.97 -11.32 -13.38
N GLY A 67 -2.53 -10.52 -12.48
CA GLY A 67 -2.31 -10.69 -11.06
C GLY A 67 -2.59 -9.44 -10.24
N PHE A 68 -2.26 -9.52 -8.96
CA PHE A 68 -2.39 -8.41 -8.04
C PHE A 68 -1.30 -8.42 -6.98
N ILE A 69 -1.02 -7.23 -6.44
CA ILE A 69 -0.15 -6.98 -5.30
C ILE A 69 -1.06 -6.79 -4.09
N SER A 70 -0.91 -7.65 -3.08
CA SER A 70 -1.58 -7.48 -1.79
C SER A 70 -0.56 -7.11 -0.73
N LYS A 71 -0.92 -6.21 0.18
CA LYS A 71 -0.14 -6.01 1.39
C LYS A 71 -0.22 -7.27 2.24
N THR A 72 0.90 -7.65 2.85
CA THR A 72 0.94 -8.69 3.85
C THR A 72 1.56 -8.16 5.13
N THR A 73 1.39 -8.91 6.20
CA THR A 73 2.08 -8.64 7.45
C THR A 73 3.37 -9.45 7.47
N ASP A 74 4.46 -8.84 7.91
CA ASP A 74 5.74 -9.55 8.05
C ASP A 74 5.56 -10.77 8.97
N THR A 75 6.23 -11.87 8.63
CA THR A 75 6.07 -13.15 9.33
C THR A 75 6.49 -13.07 10.80
N LYS A 76 7.38 -12.12 11.16
CA LYS A 76 7.78 -11.88 12.55
C LYS A 76 6.65 -11.21 13.33
N ILE A 77 6.10 -10.11 12.80
CA ILE A 77 4.97 -9.40 13.40
C ILE A 77 3.77 -10.35 13.52
N TRP A 78 3.46 -11.13 12.48
CA TRP A 78 2.35 -12.08 12.50
C TRP A 78 2.44 -13.14 13.61
N LYS A 79 3.65 -13.54 14.01
CA LYS A 79 3.88 -14.51 15.10
C LYS A 79 3.78 -13.90 16.48
N GLU A 80 4.04 -12.59 16.60
CA GLU A 80 3.99 -11.85 17.85
C GLU A 80 2.58 -11.33 18.18
N LEU A 81 1.71 -11.25 17.16
CA LEU A 81 0.31 -10.86 17.35
C LEU A 81 -0.51 -11.98 18.02
N ASP A 82 -1.40 -11.57 18.92
CA ASP A 82 -2.48 -12.39 19.45
C ASP A 82 -3.58 -12.60 18.40
N ASP A 83 -4.59 -13.42 18.71
CA ASP A 83 -5.61 -13.77 17.71
C ASP A 83 -6.44 -12.54 17.27
N ALA A 84 -6.66 -11.57 18.16
CA ALA A 84 -7.29 -10.29 17.82
C ALA A 84 -6.40 -9.43 16.90
N GLY A 85 -5.09 -9.36 17.18
CA GLY A 85 -4.12 -8.66 16.35
C GLY A 85 -3.97 -9.28 14.96
N LYS A 86 -4.10 -10.61 14.84
CA LYS A 86 -4.12 -11.30 13.53
C LYS A 86 -5.36 -10.97 12.71
N GLU A 87 -6.52 -10.80 13.35
CA GLU A 87 -7.73 -10.36 12.64
C GLU A 87 -7.59 -8.92 12.13
N ALA A 88 -7.10 -8.01 12.98
CA ALA A 88 -6.80 -6.63 12.57
C ALA A 88 -5.75 -6.58 11.44
N ALA A 89 -4.73 -7.44 11.50
CA ALA A 89 -3.71 -7.56 10.46
C ALA A 89 -4.27 -8.08 9.11
N LYS A 90 -5.29 -8.95 9.14
CA LYS A 90 -6.00 -9.39 7.92
C LYS A 90 -6.80 -8.25 7.30
N GLU A 91 -7.49 -7.44 8.10
CA GLU A 91 -8.19 -6.25 7.60
C GLU A 91 -7.20 -5.22 7.01
N LEU A 92 -6.00 -5.15 7.57
CA LEU A 92 -4.88 -4.32 7.09
C LEU A 92 -4.06 -4.95 5.96
N SER A 93 -4.58 -5.98 5.29
CA SER A 93 -3.96 -6.63 4.13
C SER A 93 -4.73 -6.35 2.82
N PRO A 94 -4.95 -5.07 2.44
CA PRO A 94 -5.69 -4.75 1.23
C PRO A 94 -4.93 -5.16 -0.04
N ILE A 95 -5.68 -5.38 -1.12
CA ILE A 95 -5.11 -5.44 -2.47
C ILE A 95 -4.65 -4.03 -2.85
N LEU A 96 -3.35 -3.85 -2.92
CA LEU A 96 -2.69 -2.57 -3.17
C LEU A 96 -2.80 -2.14 -4.63
N GLY A 97 -2.85 -3.08 -5.56
CA GLY A 97 -3.03 -2.79 -6.96
C GLY A 97 -2.82 -4.02 -7.83
N ASN A 98 -2.94 -3.81 -9.13
CA ASN A 98 -2.97 -4.92 -10.09
C ASN A 98 -1.67 -5.01 -10.87
N ILE A 99 -1.37 -6.21 -11.32
CA ILE A 99 -0.18 -6.52 -12.12
C ILE A 99 -0.64 -6.91 -13.50
N LYS A 100 0.01 -6.32 -14.49
CA LYS A 100 -0.23 -6.62 -15.89
C LYS A 100 1.08 -6.97 -16.56
N ASP A 101 1.06 -8.05 -17.32
CA ASP A 101 2.14 -8.39 -18.25
C ASP A 101 1.95 -7.49 -19.47
N TRP A 102 2.83 -6.51 -19.62
CA TRP A 102 2.53 -5.33 -20.42
C TRP A 102 3.75 -4.78 -21.15
N GLU A 103 3.81 -5.09 -22.44
CA GLU A 103 4.70 -4.45 -23.40
C GLU A 103 4.26 -3.01 -23.81
N GLY A 104 3.35 -2.33 -23.08
CA GLY A 104 3.21 -0.85 -23.20
C GLY A 104 1.83 -0.23 -22.94
N SER A 105 1.75 0.81 -22.06
CA SER A 105 0.57 1.67 -21.66
C SER A 105 -0.15 1.48 -20.27
N SER A 106 0.31 2.21 -19.25
CA SER A 106 -0.12 2.12 -17.84
C SER A 106 -1.34 3.01 -17.51
N ASN A 107 -2.31 2.51 -16.73
CA ASN A 107 -3.03 3.28 -15.69
C ASN A 107 -4.02 2.39 -14.90
N ASP A 108 -3.91 2.37 -13.57
CA ASP A 108 -4.94 1.75 -12.71
C ASP A 108 -5.15 2.59 -11.43
N THR A 109 -6.21 3.40 -11.45
CA THR A 109 -6.63 4.30 -10.35
C THR A 109 -7.97 3.85 -9.74
N ALA A 110 -8.44 2.63 -10.05
CA ALA A 110 -9.73 2.15 -9.56
C ALA A 110 -9.66 1.74 -8.07
N GLY A 111 -10.43 2.45 -7.23
CA GLY A 111 -10.65 2.08 -5.82
C GLY A 111 -9.77 2.82 -4.79
N SER A 112 -9.23 3.99 -5.11
CA SER A 112 -8.66 4.88 -4.08
C SER A 112 -9.79 5.37 -3.17
N ALA A 113 -9.68 5.11 -1.86
CA ALA A 113 -10.56 5.69 -0.86
C ALA A 113 -10.47 7.23 -0.92
N ALA A 114 -11.59 7.91 -0.68
CA ALA A 114 -11.63 9.36 -0.56
C ALA A 114 -10.78 9.77 0.66
N PRO A 115 -9.73 10.58 0.50
CA PRO A 115 -8.94 11.03 1.64
C PRO A 115 -9.79 11.98 2.50
N GLY A 116 -9.90 11.68 3.79
CA GLY A 116 -10.29 12.68 4.77
C GLY A 116 -9.20 13.74 4.83
N VAL A 117 -9.53 14.98 4.45
CA VAL A 117 -8.62 16.12 4.59
C VAL A 117 -8.74 16.61 6.02
N VAL A 118 -7.65 16.50 6.78
CA VAL A 118 -7.57 16.87 8.20
C VAL A 118 -6.68 18.12 8.31
N LYS A 119 -7.11 19.14 9.07
CA LYS A 119 -6.35 20.39 9.25
C LYS A 119 -5.29 20.24 10.35
N GLU A 120 -4.30 21.13 10.40
CA GLU A 120 -3.18 21.05 11.36
C GLU A 120 -3.60 21.04 12.85
N ASP A 121 -4.81 21.51 13.18
CA ASP A 121 -5.36 21.58 14.54
C ASP A 121 -6.33 20.45 14.90
N ASP A 122 -6.60 19.51 13.98
CA ASP A 122 -7.53 18.40 14.22
C ASP A 122 -6.79 17.19 14.80
N ASP A 123 -7.32 16.60 15.88
CA ASP A 123 -6.83 15.34 16.42
C ASP A 123 -6.92 14.21 15.37
N LEU A 124 -5.83 13.45 15.22
CA LEU A 124 -5.77 12.36 14.26
C LEU A 124 -6.63 11.18 14.74
N PRO A 125 -7.41 10.51 13.87
CA PRO A 125 -8.34 9.46 14.25
C PRO A 125 -7.63 8.10 14.43
N PHE A 126 -6.55 8.09 15.20
CA PHE A 126 -5.83 6.89 15.60
C PHE A 126 -5.12 7.07 16.94
#